data_AF-A0AAP3CKL0-F1
#
_entry.id   AF-A0AAP3CKL0-F1
#
_cell.length_a   1.000
_cell.length_b   1.000
_cell.length_c   1.000
_cell.angle_alpha   90.00
_cell.angle_beta   90.00
_cell.angle_gamma   90.00
#
_symmetry.space_group_name_H-M   'P 1'
#
loop_
_entity.id
_entity.type
_entity.pdbx_description
1 polymer ?
#
loop_
_entity_poly.entity_id
_entity_poly.type
_entity_poly.pdbx_seq_one_letter_code
_entity_poly.pdbx_strand_id
1 'polypeptide(L)'
;MKRLMVSIFLLGSCLALAACADQEANAEQEMPKAEQQKPEEKTVHVQKKEEDTSTWIKTEKPAKLPILMYHSISSGNSLRVPKEEFEAHMKWLHDNGYQTVTPKEAYLMLTQDKKPSEKCVLITFDDGYTDNYEDAYPVLKKYGMKATIFMIGKSIGRKHHLTEDQMKEMAQNGVSIESHTIDHLELNGLSPEQQYSEMADSKKLFDNMFHQETSMISYPVGRYNEETLKAAEETGYQMSVTTEPGAASRDQGMYALHRVRVSPGMSGASFGAYIESMK
;
A
#
# COMPACT_ATOMS: atom_id res chain seq x y z
N MET A 1 21.34 -62.90 0.09
CA MET A 1 21.39 -63.80 1.27
C MET A 1 22.44 -63.28 2.22
N LYS A 2 22.08 -63.15 3.50
CA LYS A 2 22.81 -62.53 4.61
C LYS A 2 24.10 -63.31 4.95
N ARG A 3 25.16 -62.62 5.41
CA ARG A 3 25.69 -62.80 6.78
C ARG A 3 26.79 -61.79 7.11
N LEU A 4 26.68 -61.30 8.34
CA LEU A 4 27.47 -60.32 9.08
C LEU A 4 28.07 -61.09 10.29
N MET A 5 29.36 -60.94 10.60
CA MET A 5 29.99 -61.20 11.91
C MET A 5 31.20 -60.26 11.99
N VAL A 6 31.23 -59.21 12.82
CA VAL A 6 31.35 -59.12 14.30
C VAL A 6 32.78 -59.36 14.82
N SER A 7 33.19 -58.40 15.64
CA SER A 7 34.52 -57.98 16.10
C SER A 7 35.15 -58.75 17.29
N ILE A 8 36.31 -58.23 17.72
CA ILE A 8 36.89 -58.13 19.11
C ILE A 8 38.09 -59.06 19.42
N PHE A 9 39.27 -58.49 19.74
CA PHE A 9 39.90 -58.49 21.08
C PHE A 9 41.20 -57.64 21.18
N LEU A 10 41.32 -56.94 22.32
CA LEU A 10 42.42 -56.09 22.82
C LEU A 10 43.58 -56.89 23.44
N LEU A 11 44.77 -56.27 23.55
CA LEU A 11 45.76 -56.26 24.68
C LEU A 11 47.10 -55.68 24.15
N GLY A 12 47.89 -54.81 24.77
CA GLY A 12 47.84 -54.06 26.03
C GLY A 12 49.09 -53.14 26.20
N SER A 13 48.90 -52.06 26.97
CA SER A 13 49.79 -51.30 27.88
C SER A 13 51.27 -50.97 27.57
N CYS A 14 51.64 -49.68 27.71
CA CYS A 14 52.62 -49.21 28.72
C CYS A 14 52.61 -47.67 28.89
N LEU A 15 52.62 -47.21 30.16
CA LEU A 15 52.66 -45.82 30.64
C LEU A 15 54.07 -45.19 30.56
N ALA A 16 54.15 -43.85 30.40
CA ALA A 16 54.75 -42.92 31.39
C ALA A 16 54.67 -41.44 30.95
N LEU A 17 54.47 -40.56 31.94
CA LEU A 17 54.22 -39.10 31.91
C LEU A 17 55.50 -38.25 31.91
N ALA A 18 55.43 -36.99 31.41
CA ALA A 18 55.88 -35.77 32.11
C ALA A 18 55.64 -34.50 31.24
N ALA A 19 55.52 -33.34 31.88
CA ALA A 19 54.82 -32.14 31.43
C ALA A 19 55.69 -30.86 31.33
N CYS A 20 55.05 -29.78 30.81
CA CYS A 20 55.17 -28.35 31.13
C CYS A 20 55.93 -27.36 30.21
N ALA A 21 55.16 -26.32 29.81
CA ALA A 21 55.39 -24.87 29.81
C ALA A 21 55.79 -24.11 28.51
N ASP A 22 54.80 -23.31 28.06
CA ASP A 22 54.79 -21.88 27.66
C ASP A 22 55.85 -21.27 26.71
N GLN A 23 55.41 -20.66 25.59
CA GLN A 23 55.20 -19.20 25.45
C GLN A 23 54.87 -18.79 24.00
N GLU A 24 53.90 -17.88 23.86
CA GLU A 24 53.48 -17.18 22.65
C GLU A 24 54.51 -16.15 22.14
N ALA A 25 54.57 -15.93 20.82
CA ALA A 25 54.95 -14.64 20.25
C ALA A 25 54.24 -14.41 18.92
N ASN A 26 53.57 -13.27 18.86
CA ASN A 26 52.62 -12.77 17.88
C ASN A 26 53.32 -12.09 16.69
N ALA A 27 52.80 -12.26 15.46
CA ALA A 27 53.15 -11.43 14.31
C ALA A 27 51.95 -11.35 13.35
N GLU A 28 51.10 -10.34 13.56
CA GLU A 28 50.05 -9.93 12.63
C GLU A 28 50.66 -9.15 11.46
N GLN A 29 50.38 -9.58 10.23
CA GLN A 29 50.54 -8.76 9.04
C GLN A 29 49.17 -8.18 8.66
N GLU A 30 49.02 -6.86 8.76
CA GLU A 30 47.84 -6.13 8.30
C GLU A 30 47.74 -6.15 6.76
N MET A 31 46.58 -6.59 6.26
CA MET A 31 46.13 -6.35 4.89
C MET A 31 45.33 -5.05 4.82
N PRO A 32 45.39 -4.29 3.71
CA PRO A 32 44.73 -3.00 3.62
C PRO A 32 43.20 -3.16 3.59
N LYS A 33 42.51 -2.44 4.48
CA LYS A 33 41.05 -2.33 4.50
C LYS A 33 40.57 -1.64 3.22
N ALA A 34 39.73 -2.34 2.45
CA ALA A 34 38.93 -1.71 1.42
C ALA A 34 37.88 -0.80 2.08
N GLU A 35 37.96 0.51 1.83
CA GLU A 35 36.92 1.46 2.17
C GLU A 35 35.65 1.14 1.36
N GLN A 36 34.67 0.53 2.02
CA GLN A 36 33.31 0.49 1.51
C GLN A 36 32.71 1.89 1.67
N GLN A 37 32.67 2.66 0.59
CA GLN A 37 31.83 3.85 0.52
C GLN A 37 30.37 3.42 0.65
N LYS A 38 29.78 3.76 1.80
CA LYS A 38 28.33 3.68 2.04
C LYS A 38 27.63 4.54 0.98
N PRO A 39 26.60 4.05 0.28
CA PRO A 39 25.82 4.90 -0.61
C PRO A 39 25.24 6.04 0.22
N GLU A 40 25.47 7.29 -0.21
CA GLU A 40 24.80 8.44 0.36
C GLU A 40 23.29 8.27 0.18
N GLU A 41 22.61 8.03 1.30
CA GLU A 41 21.17 8.05 1.41
C GLU A 41 20.73 9.49 1.14
N LYS A 42 20.35 9.78 -0.11
CA LYS A 42 19.71 11.06 -0.47
C LYS A 42 18.42 11.16 0.32
N THR A 43 18.49 11.86 1.44
CA THR A 43 17.33 12.21 2.26
C THR A 43 16.46 13.14 1.41
N VAL A 44 15.43 12.58 0.78
CA VAL A 44 14.43 13.37 0.09
C VAL A 44 13.56 14.01 1.17
N HIS A 45 13.90 15.24 1.55
CA HIS A 45 12.95 16.10 2.26
C HIS A 45 11.83 16.42 1.29
N VAL A 46 10.75 15.64 1.32
CA VAL A 46 9.48 16.04 0.73
C VAL A 46 8.99 17.21 1.57
N GLN A 47 9.30 18.43 1.13
CA GLN A 47 8.74 19.63 1.76
C GLN A 47 7.21 19.51 1.72
N LYS A 48 6.59 19.60 2.91
CA LYS A 48 5.14 19.59 3.09
C LYS A 48 4.55 20.84 2.44
N LYS A 49 4.40 20.84 1.12
CA LYS A 49 3.73 21.91 0.40
C LYS A 49 2.25 21.86 0.80
N GLU A 50 1.76 22.94 1.40
CA GLU A 50 0.33 23.12 1.60
C GLU A 50 -0.36 23.17 0.24
N GLU A 51 -1.49 22.48 0.12
CA GLU A 51 -2.25 22.47 -1.12
C GLU A 51 -2.99 23.80 -1.23
N ASP A 52 -2.71 24.58 -2.27
CA ASP A 52 -3.36 25.87 -2.49
C ASP A 52 -4.73 25.66 -3.14
N THR A 53 -5.79 25.83 -2.36
CA THR A 53 -7.18 25.69 -2.82
C THR A 53 -7.82 27.04 -3.20
N SER A 54 -7.04 28.11 -3.35
CA SER A 54 -7.56 29.45 -3.68
C SER A 54 -8.21 29.53 -5.06
N THR A 55 -7.72 28.73 -6.01
CA THR A 55 -8.24 28.67 -7.39
C THR A 55 -9.31 27.61 -7.60
N TRP A 56 -9.60 26.80 -6.57
CA TRP A 56 -10.55 25.70 -6.69
C TRP A 56 -11.99 26.22 -6.79
N ILE A 57 -12.79 25.47 -7.54
CA ILE A 57 -14.19 25.76 -7.78
C ILE A 57 -14.98 25.44 -6.51
N LYS A 58 -15.67 26.42 -5.94
CA LYS A 58 -16.59 26.21 -4.83
C LYS A 58 -17.87 25.55 -5.33
N THR A 59 -18.32 24.49 -4.65
CA THR A 59 -19.53 23.77 -5.03
C THR A 59 -20.77 24.36 -4.36
N GLU A 60 -21.91 24.36 -5.06
CA GLU A 60 -23.20 24.83 -4.49
C GLU A 60 -23.80 23.83 -3.49
N LYS A 61 -23.49 22.54 -3.68
CA LYS A 61 -23.90 21.42 -2.83
C LYS A 61 -22.66 20.78 -2.20
N PRO A 62 -22.81 19.98 -1.13
CA PRO A 62 -21.70 19.20 -0.59
C PRO A 62 -20.95 18.45 -1.69
N ALA A 63 -19.63 18.53 -1.67
CA ALA A 63 -18.82 17.90 -2.71
C ALA A 63 -18.98 16.37 -2.67
N LYS A 64 -19.19 15.78 -3.85
CA LYS A 64 -19.10 14.34 -4.08
C LYS A 64 -17.87 13.98 -4.89
N LEU A 65 -17.28 12.82 -4.60
CA LEU A 65 -16.12 12.28 -5.28
C LEU A 65 -16.30 10.78 -5.56
N PRO A 66 -16.38 10.34 -6.82
CA PRO A 66 -16.27 8.92 -7.12
C PRO A 66 -14.87 8.41 -6.76
N ILE A 67 -14.80 7.51 -5.78
CA ILE A 67 -13.59 6.78 -5.39
C ILE A 67 -13.66 5.41 -6.04
N LEU A 68 -12.87 5.20 -7.09
CA LEU A 68 -12.87 3.96 -7.87
C LEU A 68 -12.09 2.88 -7.14
N MET A 69 -12.70 1.72 -6.94
CA MET A 69 -12.10 0.58 -6.25
C MET A 69 -11.72 -0.51 -7.25
N TYR A 70 -10.42 -0.64 -7.47
CA TYR A 70 -9.76 -1.77 -8.15
C TYR A 70 -9.04 -2.65 -7.13
N HIS A 71 -8.63 -3.85 -7.54
CA HIS A 71 -7.75 -4.71 -6.73
C HIS A 71 -6.57 -5.18 -7.61
N SER A 72 -6.81 -6.21 -8.42
CA SER A 72 -5.78 -6.81 -9.29
C SER A 72 -6.05 -6.46 -10.75
N ILE A 73 -4.99 -6.11 -11.48
CA ILE A 73 -5.02 -5.92 -12.94
C ILE A 73 -4.65 -7.23 -13.63
N SER A 74 -5.60 -8.17 -13.62
CA SER A 74 -5.44 -9.50 -14.20
C SER A 74 -6.81 -10.09 -14.57
N SER A 75 -6.92 -11.40 -14.75
CA SER A 75 -8.18 -12.08 -15.11
C SER A 75 -8.55 -13.18 -14.12
N GLY A 76 -9.84 -13.56 -14.08
CA GLY A 76 -10.28 -14.84 -13.51
C GLY A 76 -11.33 -14.76 -12.41
N ASN A 77 -11.62 -13.57 -11.87
CA ASN A 77 -12.74 -13.35 -10.94
C ASN A 77 -13.21 -11.89 -10.96
N SER A 78 -14.21 -11.55 -10.15
CA SER A 78 -14.84 -10.22 -10.11
C SER A 78 -13.96 -9.09 -9.52
N LEU A 79 -12.81 -9.40 -8.95
CA LEU A 79 -11.84 -8.43 -8.41
C LEU A 79 -10.66 -8.18 -9.36
N ARG A 80 -10.63 -8.89 -10.49
CA ARG A 80 -9.52 -8.89 -11.44
C ARG A 80 -9.96 -8.25 -12.74
N VAL A 81 -9.52 -7.01 -12.98
CA VAL A 81 -9.83 -6.26 -14.20
C VAL A 81 -8.70 -6.47 -15.21
N PRO A 82 -8.97 -7.00 -16.42
CA PRO A 82 -7.95 -7.18 -17.44
C PRO A 82 -7.23 -5.87 -17.77
N LYS A 83 -5.94 -5.94 -18.10
CA LYS A 83 -5.10 -4.77 -18.42
C LYS A 83 -5.69 -3.92 -19.53
N GLU A 84 -6.23 -4.56 -20.57
CA GLU A 84 -6.82 -3.87 -21.72
C GLU A 84 -8.09 -3.09 -21.32
N GLU A 85 -8.90 -3.64 -20.41
CA GLU A 85 -10.06 -2.95 -19.85
C GLU A 85 -9.62 -1.78 -18.97
N PHE A 86 -8.66 -2.00 -18.07
CA PHE A 86 -8.10 -0.94 -17.24
C PHE A 86 -7.52 0.21 -18.09
N GLU A 87 -6.77 -0.11 -19.15
CA GLU A 87 -6.27 0.89 -20.08
C GLU A 87 -7.41 1.64 -20.79
N ALA A 88 -8.47 0.95 -21.21
CA ALA A 88 -9.64 1.59 -21.80
C ALA A 88 -10.37 2.52 -20.81
N HIS A 89 -10.43 2.15 -19.52
CA HIS A 89 -11.01 2.99 -18.47
C HIS A 89 -10.17 4.28 -18.28
N MET A 90 -8.86 4.14 -18.14
CA MET A 90 -7.96 5.29 -17.95
C MET A 90 -7.97 6.20 -19.18
N LYS A 91 -7.94 5.63 -20.39
CA LYS A 91 -8.08 6.40 -21.63
C LYS A 91 -9.39 7.18 -21.66
N TRP A 92 -10.50 6.56 -21.28
CA TRP A 92 -11.79 7.23 -21.27
C TRP A 92 -11.82 8.40 -20.29
N LEU A 93 -11.31 8.22 -19.06
CA LEU A 93 -11.19 9.30 -18.08
C LEU A 93 -10.37 10.48 -18.64
N HIS A 94 -9.20 10.17 -19.20
CA HIS A 94 -8.30 11.16 -19.82
C HIS A 94 -9.01 11.95 -20.93
N ASP A 95 -9.57 11.25 -21.91
CA ASP A 95 -10.18 11.88 -23.09
C ASP A 95 -11.44 12.69 -22.74
N ASN A 96 -12.08 12.40 -21.61
CA ASN A 96 -13.27 13.12 -21.14
C ASN A 96 -12.96 14.21 -20.10
N GLY A 97 -11.68 14.52 -19.87
CA GLY A 97 -11.21 15.61 -19.04
C GLY A 97 -11.37 15.36 -17.53
N TYR A 98 -11.32 14.09 -17.10
CA TYR A 98 -11.29 13.77 -15.68
C TYR A 98 -9.90 14.03 -15.10
N GLN A 99 -9.88 14.73 -13.97
CA GLN A 99 -8.70 14.91 -13.14
C GLN A 99 -8.68 13.86 -12.03
N THR A 100 -7.56 13.15 -11.90
CA THR A 100 -7.31 12.24 -10.78
C THR A 100 -6.73 13.02 -9.60
N VAL A 101 -7.25 12.79 -8.40
CA VAL A 101 -6.83 13.49 -7.18
C VAL A 101 -6.06 12.55 -6.23
N THR A 102 -5.27 13.14 -5.33
CA THR A 102 -4.59 12.48 -4.21
C THR A 102 -5.51 12.34 -3.00
N PRO A 103 -5.16 11.53 -1.98
CA PRO A 103 -5.87 11.49 -0.70
C PRO A 103 -6.03 12.87 -0.04
N LYS A 104 -4.96 13.69 -0.05
CA LYS A 104 -4.99 15.04 0.51
C LYS A 104 -5.96 15.94 -0.25
N GLU A 105 -5.90 15.94 -1.58
CA GLU A 105 -6.84 16.70 -2.41
C GLU A 105 -8.29 16.22 -2.17
N ALA A 106 -8.53 14.92 -2.10
CA ALA A 106 -9.84 14.34 -1.80
C ALA A 106 -10.39 14.79 -0.43
N TYR A 107 -9.55 14.77 0.61
CA TYR A 107 -9.93 15.28 1.94
C TYR A 107 -10.35 16.76 1.88
N LEU A 108 -9.56 17.60 1.22
CA LEU A 108 -9.86 19.02 1.06
C LEU A 108 -11.13 19.23 0.24
N MET A 109 -11.37 18.41 -0.79
CA MET A 109 -12.58 18.52 -1.59
C MET A 109 -13.85 18.30 -0.77
N LEU A 110 -13.87 17.21 0.00
CA LEU A 110 -15.03 16.79 0.79
C LEU A 110 -15.27 17.70 1.99
N THR A 111 -14.22 18.25 2.60
CA THR A 111 -14.33 19.09 3.80
C THR A 111 -14.56 20.57 3.49
N GLN A 112 -14.00 21.09 2.40
CA GLN A 112 -14.11 22.51 2.02
C GLN A 112 -15.22 22.80 1.00
N ASP A 113 -15.91 21.79 0.48
CA ASP A 113 -16.88 21.93 -0.61
C ASP A 113 -16.26 22.67 -1.81
N LYS A 114 -15.06 22.23 -2.20
CA LYS A 114 -14.30 22.77 -3.32
C LYS A 114 -13.78 21.66 -4.21
N LYS A 115 -13.54 21.92 -5.49
CA LYS A 115 -12.93 20.95 -6.40
C LYS A 115 -11.87 21.60 -7.29
N PRO A 116 -10.76 20.90 -7.59
CA PRO A 116 -9.76 21.42 -8.55
C PRO A 116 -10.28 21.41 -9.99
N SER A 117 -11.28 20.57 -10.29
CA SER A 117 -11.96 20.48 -11.58
C SER A 117 -13.40 19.98 -11.40
N GLU A 118 -14.27 20.27 -12.37
CA GLU A 118 -15.66 19.78 -12.41
C GLU A 118 -15.73 18.24 -12.46
N LYS A 119 -14.73 17.60 -13.09
CA LYS A 119 -14.66 16.15 -13.24
C LYS A 119 -13.46 15.62 -12.46
N CYS A 120 -13.70 15.17 -11.24
CA CYS A 120 -12.68 14.57 -10.40
C CYS A 120 -13.01 13.12 -10.08
N VAL A 121 -11.98 12.27 -10.00
CA VAL A 121 -12.06 10.90 -9.46
C VAL A 121 -10.84 10.59 -8.61
N LEU A 122 -10.98 9.72 -7.62
CA LEU A 122 -9.85 9.12 -6.91
C LEU A 122 -9.74 7.66 -7.35
N ILE A 123 -8.61 7.26 -7.91
CA ILE A 123 -8.36 5.87 -8.32
C ILE A 123 -7.71 5.14 -7.14
N THR A 124 -8.28 4.04 -6.67
CA THR A 124 -7.75 3.24 -5.56
C THR A 124 -7.57 1.78 -5.94
N PHE A 125 -6.51 1.17 -5.40
CA PHE A 125 -6.23 -0.26 -5.48
C PHE A 125 -6.11 -0.83 -4.07
N ASP A 126 -6.80 -1.92 -3.80
CA ASP A 126 -6.68 -2.66 -2.54
C ASP A 126 -5.62 -3.77 -2.65
N ASP A 127 -5.16 -4.25 -1.50
CA ASP A 127 -4.24 -5.37 -1.26
C ASP A 127 -2.76 -5.16 -1.65
N GLY A 128 -2.47 -4.32 -2.64
CA GLY A 128 -1.11 -4.05 -3.09
C GLY A 128 -0.48 -5.21 -3.88
N TYR A 129 -1.20 -5.69 -4.90
CA TYR A 129 -0.73 -6.76 -5.79
C TYR A 129 0.43 -6.30 -6.69
N THR A 130 1.32 -7.23 -7.06
CA THR A 130 2.44 -6.93 -7.98
C THR A 130 1.99 -6.37 -9.33
N ASP A 131 0.83 -6.78 -9.84
CA ASP A 131 0.27 -6.28 -11.10
C ASP A 131 -0.12 -4.79 -11.05
N ASN A 132 -0.27 -4.21 -9.84
CA ASN A 132 -0.47 -2.77 -9.69
C ASN A 132 0.78 -2.00 -10.17
N TYR A 133 1.97 -2.57 -10.01
CA TYR A 133 3.22 -2.02 -10.52
C TYR A 133 3.51 -2.45 -11.97
N GLU A 134 3.32 -3.73 -12.30
CA GLU A 134 3.72 -4.25 -13.62
C GLU A 134 2.75 -3.81 -14.74
N ASP A 135 1.46 -3.70 -14.43
CA ASP A 135 0.41 -3.45 -15.43
C ASP A 135 -0.32 -2.13 -15.24
N ALA A 136 -0.73 -1.79 -14.02
CA ALA A 136 -1.48 -0.56 -13.77
C ALA A 136 -0.60 0.70 -13.88
N TYR A 137 0.56 0.70 -13.22
CA TYR A 137 1.44 1.87 -13.13
C TYR A 137 1.94 2.40 -14.49
N PRO A 138 2.35 1.58 -15.48
CA PRO A 138 2.68 2.07 -16.82
C PRO A 138 1.51 2.78 -17.52
N VAL A 139 0.29 2.28 -17.33
CA VAL A 139 -0.93 2.88 -17.89
C VAL A 139 -1.24 4.21 -17.20
N LEU A 140 -1.15 4.27 -15.87
CA LEU A 140 -1.32 5.51 -15.11
C LEU A 140 -0.32 6.58 -15.58
N LYS A 141 0.96 6.23 -15.74
CA LYS A 141 1.98 7.13 -16.29
C LYS A 141 1.65 7.61 -17.69
N LYS A 142 1.19 6.70 -18.58
CA LYS A 142 0.82 7.02 -19.97
C LYS A 142 -0.23 8.14 -20.05
N TYR A 143 -1.17 8.17 -19.10
CA TYR A 143 -2.25 9.17 -19.08
C TYR A 143 -2.05 10.27 -18.02
N GLY A 144 -0.88 10.35 -17.38
CA GLY A 144 -0.58 11.36 -16.36
C GLY A 144 -1.48 11.30 -15.13
N MET A 145 -1.90 10.09 -14.74
CA MET A 145 -2.88 9.88 -13.68
C MET A 145 -2.24 9.58 -12.33
N LYS A 146 -2.85 10.17 -11.29
CA LYS A 146 -2.59 9.87 -9.89
C LYS A 146 -3.46 8.68 -9.44
N ALA A 147 -2.97 7.92 -8.48
CA ALA A 147 -3.73 6.82 -7.87
C ALA A 147 -3.31 6.63 -6.41
N THR A 148 -4.05 5.80 -5.68
CA THR A 148 -3.74 5.38 -4.31
C THR A 148 -3.70 3.86 -4.24
N ILE A 149 -2.72 3.29 -3.55
CA ILE A 149 -2.66 1.87 -3.22
C ILE A 149 -2.81 1.72 -1.71
N PHE A 150 -3.83 0.99 -1.28
CA PHE A 150 -3.97 0.55 0.10
C PHE A 150 -3.16 -0.73 0.30
N MET A 151 -1.98 -0.61 0.90
CA MET A 151 -1.04 -1.71 1.05
C MET A 151 -1.26 -2.45 2.38
N ILE A 152 -1.29 -3.78 2.33
CA ILE A 152 -1.29 -4.64 3.52
C ILE A 152 0.13 -4.73 4.09
N GLY A 153 0.33 -4.29 5.32
CA GLY A 153 1.66 -4.18 5.94
C GLY A 153 2.47 -5.49 5.92
N LYS A 154 1.88 -6.61 6.35
CA LYS A 154 2.60 -7.90 6.36
C LYS A 154 2.78 -8.53 4.98
N SER A 155 2.12 -8.04 3.94
CA SER A 155 2.25 -8.59 2.59
C SER A 155 3.38 -7.99 1.78
N ILE A 156 4.00 -6.90 2.24
CA ILE A 156 5.10 -6.23 1.54
C ILE A 156 6.21 -7.24 1.21
N GLY A 157 6.60 -7.29 -0.06
CA GLY A 157 7.64 -8.19 -0.58
C GLY A 157 7.28 -9.68 -0.60
N ARG A 158 6.06 -10.06 -0.17
CA ARG A 158 5.60 -11.44 -0.32
C ARG A 158 5.29 -11.75 -1.77
N LYS A 159 5.15 -13.04 -2.07
CA LYS A 159 4.75 -13.51 -3.39
C LYS A 159 3.46 -12.79 -3.84
N HIS A 160 3.48 -12.27 -5.07
CA HIS A 160 2.38 -11.54 -5.71
C HIS A 160 2.00 -10.20 -5.06
N HIS A 161 2.84 -9.64 -4.20
CA HIS A 161 2.64 -8.32 -3.61
C HIS A 161 3.80 -7.38 -3.93
N LEU A 162 3.55 -6.08 -3.76
CA LEU A 162 4.52 -5.04 -4.03
C LEU A 162 5.71 -5.13 -3.07
N THR A 163 6.90 -4.86 -3.60
CA THR A 163 8.10 -4.60 -2.81
C THR A 163 8.16 -3.14 -2.38
N GLU A 164 8.97 -2.86 -1.35
CA GLU A 164 9.22 -1.49 -0.91
C GLU A 164 9.80 -0.61 -2.03
N ASP A 165 10.73 -1.13 -2.83
CA ASP A 165 11.35 -0.40 -3.95
C ASP A 165 10.32 -0.02 -5.02
N GLN A 166 9.44 -0.96 -5.40
CA GLN A 166 8.35 -0.69 -6.34
C GLN A 166 7.41 0.41 -5.83
N MET A 167 7.05 0.35 -4.54
CA MET A 167 6.19 1.36 -3.94
C MET A 167 6.88 2.73 -3.87
N LYS A 168 8.17 2.78 -3.52
CA LYS A 168 8.97 4.03 -3.51
C LYS A 168 9.07 4.66 -4.90
N GLU A 169 9.27 3.86 -5.94
CA GLU A 169 9.27 4.36 -7.33
C GLU A 169 7.91 4.96 -7.70
N MET A 170 6.81 4.26 -7.42
CA MET A 170 5.46 4.75 -7.70
C MET A 170 5.14 6.02 -6.91
N ALA A 171 5.55 6.09 -5.64
CA ALA A 171 5.36 7.24 -4.76
C ALA A 171 6.01 8.52 -5.29
N GLN A 172 7.20 8.40 -5.89
CA GLN A 172 7.88 9.52 -6.53
C GLN A 172 7.16 10.04 -7.80
N ASN A 173 6.20 9.27 -8.33
CA ASN A 173 5.56 9.51 -9.62
C ASN A 173 4.03 9.62 -9.53
N GLY A 174 3.52 10.09 -8.39
CA GLY A 174 2.11 10.47 -8.24
C GLY A 174 1.17 9.37 -7.77
N VAL A 175 1.68 8.23 -7.31
CA VAL A 175 0.88 7.20 -6.62
C VAL A 175 1.03 7.36 -5.11
N SER A 176 -0.05 7.50 -4.36
CA SER A 176 -0.02 7.50 -2.89
C SER A 176 -0.04 6.06 -2.36
N ILE A 177 0.77 5.77 -1.35
CA ILE A 177 0.72 4.50 -0.62
C ILE A 177 0.05 4.77 0.73
N GLU A 178 -1.08 4.11 0.97
CA GLU A 178 -1.94 4.31 2.14
C GLU A 178 -2.23 2.95 2.82
N SER A 179 -2.97 2.96 3.92
CA SER A 179 -3.08 1.77 4.78
C SER A 179 -4.18 0.78 4.37
N HIS A 180 -3.85 -0.51 4.42
CA HIS A 180 -4.82 -1.61 4.43
C HIS A 180 -4.65 -2.55 5.65
N THR A 181 -4.32 -1.94 6.80
CA THR A 181 -3.95 -2.61 8.06
C THR A 181 -2.66 -3.43 7.98
N ILE A 182 -2.28 -4.06 9.09
CA ILE A 182 -1.06 -4.89 9.17
C ILE A 182 -1.36 -6.30 8.64
N ASP A 183 -2.39 -6.96 9.16
CA ASP A 183 -2.68 -8.37 8.92
C ASP A 183 -3.87 -8.62 7.97
N HIS A 184 -4.56 -7.58 7.52
CA HIS A 184 -5.76 -7.68 6.68
C HIS A 184 -6.87 -8.54 7.34
N LEU A 185 -7.09 -8.31 8.64
CA LEU A 185 -8.13 -8.98 9.43
C LEU A 185 -9.48 -8.27 9.28
N GLU A 186 -10.56 -9.03 9.39
CA GLU A 186 -11.92 -8.48 9.49
C GLU A 186 -12.07 -7.72 10.82
N LEU A 187 -11.98 -6.38 10.76
CA LEU A 187 -11.82 -5.51 11.94
C LEU A 187 -12.99 -5.58 12.93
N ASN A 188 -14.22 -5.60 12.45
CA ASN A 188 -15.44 -5.68 13.27
C ASN A 188 -15.56 -6.97 14.09
N GLY A 189 -14.74 -7.99 13.79
CA GLY A 189 -14.65 -9.22 14.57
C GLY A 189 -13.61 -9.17 15.71
N LEU A 190 -12.80 -8.11 15.78
CA LEU A 190 -11.72 -7.94 16.75
C LEU A 190 -12.16 -7.09 17.95
N SER A 191 -11.42 -7.19 19.06
CA SER A 191 -11.60 -6.27 20.19
C SER A 191 -11.24 -4.84 19.79
N PRO A 192 -11.78 -3.80 20.47
CA PRO A 192 -11.44 -2.41 20.18
C PRO A 192 -9.92 -2.13 20.19
N GLU A 193 -9.20 -2.73 21.13
CA GLU A 193 -7.74 -2.57 21.26
C GLU A 193 -6.99 -3.21 20.08
N GLN A 194 -7.48 -4.35 19.59
CA GLN A 194 -6.91 -5.01 18.42
C GLN A 194 -7.18 -4.21 17.14
N GLN A 195 -8.38 -3.65 16.99
CA GLN A 195 -8.72 -2.78 15.86
C GLN A 195 -7.81 -1.53 15.84
N TYR A 196 -7.65 -0.87 17.00
CA TYR A 196 -6.74 0.26 17.13
C TYR A 196 -5.30 -0.14 16.80
N SER A 197 -4.81 -1.27 17.31
CA SER A 197 -3.42 -1.71 17.06
C SER A 197 -3.17 -1.99 15.58
N GLU A 198 -4.06 -2.70 14.89
CA GLU A 198 -3.98 -2.92 13.43
C GLU A 198 -3.85 -1.62 12.63
N MET A 199 -4.60 -0.59 13.04
CA MET A 199 -4.63 0.71 12.39
C MET A 199 -3.42 1.58 12.72
N ALA A 200 -3.04 1.66 14.00
CA ALA A 200 -1.94 2.46 14.48
C ALA A 200 -0.59 1.92 14.02
N ASP A 201 -0.40 0.60 14.05
CA ASP A 201 0.85 -0.02 13.61
C ASP A 201 1.03 0.11 12.10
N SER A 202 -0.05 -0.04 11.32
CA SER A 202 0.02 0.15 9.85
C SER A 202 0.29 1.60 9.48
N LYS A 203 -0.36 2.57 10.14
CA LYS A 203 -0.06 3.99 9.96
C LYS A 203 1.42 4.27 10.25
N LYS A 204 1.91 3.81 11.40
CA LYS A 204 3.31 3.98 11.80
C LYS A 204 4.28 3.33 10.81
N LEU A 205 3.95 2.16 10.27
CA LEU A 205 4.77 1.48 9.27
C LEU A 205 4.94 2.36 8.02
N PHE A 206 3.85 2.85 7.45
CA PHE A 206 3.88 3.64 6.22
C PHE A 206 4.44 5.06 6.43
N ASP A 207 4.13 5.70 7.57
CA ASP A 207 4.70 7.00 7.94
C ASP A 207 6.23 6.92 8.01
N ASN A 208 6.77 5.86 8.61
CA ASN A 208 8.21 5.66 8.71
C ASN A 208 8.84 5.29 7.35
N MET A 209 8.21 4.42 6.57
CA MET A 209 8.74 3.93 5.30
C MET A 209 8.85 5.02 4.22
N PHE A 210 7.88 5.93 4.17
CA PHE A 210 7.78 6.96 3.14
C PHE A 210 8.04 8.38 3.66
N HIS A 211 8.34 8.54 4.94
CA HIS A 211 8.44 9.85 5.61
C HIS A 211 7.23 10.74 5.33
N GLN A 212 6.05 10.15 5.44
CA GLN A 212 4.78 10.75 5.08
C GLN A 212 3.84 10.84 6.28
N GLU A 213 2.65 11.38 6.04
CA GLU A 213 1.54 11.39 7.00
C GLU A 213 0.38 10.62 6.36
N THR A 214 0.40 9.30 6.52
CA THR A 214 -0.61 8.35 6.02
C THR A 214 -1.96 8.79 6.53
N SER A 215 -2.84 9.15 5.60
CA SER A 215 -4.04 9.95 5.86
C SER A 215 -5.31 9.14 5.61
N MET A 216 -5.19 8.02 4.91
CA MET A 216 -6.32 7.26 4.44
C MET A 216 -6.14 5.76 4.73
N ILE A 217 -7.26 5.09 5.03
CA ILE A 217 -7.30 3.65 5.24
C ILE A 217 -8.47 3.02 4.50
N SER A 218 -8.27 1.83 3.91
CA SER A 218 -9.39 0.97 3.51
C SER A 218 -9.57 -0.14 4.52
N TYR A 219 -10.82 -0.37 4.95
CA TYR A 219 -11.12 -1.49 5.84
C TYR A 219 -11.07 -2.83 5.08
N PRO A 220 -10.30 -3.82 5.57
CA PRO A 220 -10.26 -5.16 4.97
C PRO A 220 -11.67 -5.71 4.80
N VAL A 221 -11.91 -6.32 3.63
CA VAL A 221 -13.22 -6.90 3.22
C VAL A 221 -14.43 -5.95 3.33
N GLY A 222 -14.21 -4.64 3.56
CA GLY A 222 -15.24 -3.63 3.69
C GLY A 222 -16.08 -3.71 4.96
N ARG A 223 -15.68 -4.52 5.96
CA ARG A 223 -16.45 -4.72 7.19
C ARG A 223 -15.92 -3.84 8.32
N TYR A 224 -16.83 -3.21 9.05
CA TYR A 224 -16.54 -2.25 10.12
C TYR A 224 -17.71 -2.16 11.10
N ASN A 225 -17.45 -1.64 12.30
CA ASN A 225 -18.45 -1.30 13.30
C ASN A 225 -18.10 0.06 13.95
N GLU A 226 -18.87 0.51 14.95
CA GLU A 226 -18.64 1.81 15.62
C GLU A 226 -17.24 1.92 16.23
N GLU A 227 -16.72 0.84 16.81
CA GLU A 227 -15.36 0.80 17.36
C GLU A 227 -14.30 0.92 16.26
N THR A 228 -14.57 0.39 15.06
CA THR A 228 -13.69 0.55 13.89
C THR A 228 -13.59 2.00 13.47
N LEU A 229 -14.72 2.71 13.41
CA LEU A 229 -14.77 4.12 13.03
C LEU A 229 -14.01 4.98 14.06
N LYS A 230 -14.24 4.70 15.35
CA LYS A 230 -13.55 5.37 16.45
C LYS A 230 -12.04 5.12 16.43
N ALA A 231 -11.62 3.88 16.21
CA ALA A 231 -10.20 3.53 16.11
C ALA A 231 -9.51 4.27 14.96
N ALA A 232 -10.18 4.42 13.81
CA ALA A 232 -9.64 5.16 12.66
C ALA A 232 -9.43 6.64 12.98
N GLU A 233 -10.41 7.27 13.65
CA GLU A 233 -10.32 8.65 14.13
C GLU A 233 -9.21 8.83 15.18
N GLU A 234 -9.16 7.98 16.21
CA GLU A 234 -8.17 8.06 17.30
C GLU A 234 -6.74 7.79 16.82
N THR A 235 -6.57 7.01 15.74
CA THR A 235 -5.27 6.78 15.08
C THR A 235 -4.78 8.02 14.32
N GLY A 236 -5.69 8.96 14.00
CA GLY A 236 -5.38 10.16 13.24
C GLY A 236 -5.39 9.96 11.72
N TYR A 237 -6.10 8.96 11.20
CA TYR A 237 -6.48 8.99 9.79
C TYR A 237 -7.42 10.17 9.55
N GLN A 238 -7.41 10.73 8.34
CA GLN A 238 -8.32 11.80 7.93
C GLN A 238 -9.55 11.26 7.22
N MET A 239 -9.41 10.11 6.56
CA MET A 239 -10.47 9.45 5.81
C MET A 239 -10.36 7.94 5.90
N SER A 240 -11.50 7.27 5.86
CA SER A 240 -11.55 5.82 5.63
C SER A 240 -12.57 5.47 4.57
N VAL A 241 -12.27 4.44 3.79
CA VAL A 241 -13.15 3.93 2.72
C VAL A 241 -13.62 2.51 2.97
N THR A 242 -14.86 2.27 2.57
CA THR A 242 -15.57 1.00 2.69
C THR A 242 -15.80 0.38 1.32
N THR A 243 -16.56 -0.72 1.26
CA THR A 243 -17.06 -1.29 0.01
C THR A 243 -18.52 -0.91 -0.28
N GLU A 244 -19.11 -0.02 0.51
CA GLU A 244 -20.47 0.46 0.29
C GLU A 244 -20.54 1.20 -1.06
N PRO A 245 -21.55 0.91 -1.89
CA PRO A 245 -21.60 1.45 -3.24
C PRO A 245 -21.96 2.94 -3.24
N GLY A 246 -21.24 3.72 -4.04
CA GLY A 246 -21.60 5.09 -4.36
C GLY A 246 -20.41 6.06 -4.41
N ALA A 247 -20.70 7.31 -4.76
CA ALA A 247 -19.72 8.38 -4.62
C ALA A 247 -19.53 8.73 -3.14
N ALA A 248 -18.27 9.02 -2.77
CA ALA A 248 -17.93 9.49 -1.45
C ALA A 248 -18.48 10.90 -1.22
N SER A 249 -19.01 11.12 -0.02
CA SER A 249 -19.57 12.39 0.42
C SER A 249 -19.46 12.50 1.94
N ARG A 250 -19.24 13.71 2.46
CA ARG A 250 -19.01 13.91 3.90
C ARG A 250 -20.21 13.57 4.80
N ASP A 251 -21.41 13.46 4.23
CA ASP A 251 -22.63 13.05 4.94
C ASP A 251 -22.62 11.58 5.38
N GLN A 252 -21.78 10.76 4.74
CA GLN A 252 -21.48 9.38 5.17
C GLN A 252 -20.60 9.34 6.43
N GLY A 253 -20.01 10.47 6.82
CA GLY A 253 -18.90 10.54 7.76
C GLY A 253 -17.56 10.27 7.06
N MET A 254 -16.50 10.97 7.51
CA MET A 254 -15.18 10.87 6.86
C MET A 254 -14.53 9.50 7.02
N TYR A 255 -14.98 8.68 7.98
CA TYR A 255 -14.43 7.34 8.27
C TYR A 255 -15.26 6.19 7.70
N ALA A 256 -16.24 6.46 6.83
CA ALA A 256 -17.08 5.44 6.19
C ALA A 256 -17.42 5.80 4.74
N LEU A 257 -16.48 6.42 4.02
CA LEU A 257 -16.73 6.89 2.66
C LEU A 257 -17.00 5.73 1.69
N HIS A 258 -18.02 5.90 0.87
CA HIS A 258 -18.43 4.92 -0.13
C HIS A 258 -17.44 4.87 -1.31
N ARG A 259 -17.44 3.74 -2.03
CA ARG A 259 -16.62 3.53 -3.24
C ARG A 259 -17.44 3.01 -4.41
N VAL A 260 -16.90 3.25 -5.60
CA VAL A 260 -17.40 2.75 -6.87
C VAL A 260 -16.60 1.50 -7.25
N ARG A 261 -17.17 0.32 -7.01
CA ARG A 261 -16.53 -0.95 -7.39
C ARG A 261 -16.40 -1.04 -8.91
N VAL A 262 -15.19 -1.31 -9.39
CA VAL A 262 -14.95 -1.60 -10.81
C VAL A 262 -14.75 -3.10 -11.00
N SER A 263 -15.75 -3.75 -11.59
CA SER A 263 -15.71 -5.17 -11.95
C SER A 263 -15.23 -5.34 -13.41
N PRO A 264 -14.67 -6.50 -13.79
CA PRO A 264 -14.34 -6.78 -15.19
C PRO A 264 -15.58 -6.88 -16.08
N GLY A 265 -15.38 -6.82 -17.38
CA GLY A 265 -16.42 -6.90 -18.40
C GLY A 265 -16.97 -5.54 -18.82
N MET A 266 -16.31 -4.44 -18.47
CA MET A 266 -16.69 -3.10 -18.90
C MET A 266 -15.78 -2.60 -20.03
N SER A 267 -16.38 -2.25 -21.16
CA SER A 267 -15.71 -1.41 -22.15
C SER A 267 -15.47 0.00 -21.59
N GLY A 268 -14.56 0.76 -22.18
CA GLY A 268 -14.36 2.18 -21.82
C GLY A 268 -15.65 3.01 -21.89
N ALA A 269 -16.53 2.75 -22.86
CA ALA A 269 -17.81 3.46 -22.98
C ALA A 269 -18.81 3.10 -21.87
N SER A 270 -18.96 1.81 -21.54
CA SER A 270 -19.83 1.37 -20.45
C SER A 270 -19.30 1.79 -19.07
N PHE A 271 -17.98 1.77 -18.89
CA PHE A 271 -17.32 2.34 -17.72
C PHE A 271 -17.61 3.83 -17.61
N GLY A 272 -17.48 4.58 -18.71
CA GLY A 272 -17.81 6.00 -18.75
C GLY A 272 -19.24 6.30 -18.32
N ALA A 273 -20.22 5.61 -18.92
CA ALA A 273 -21.63 5.75 -18.54
C ALA A 273 -21.86 5.43 -17.05
N TYR A 274 -21.17 4.42 -16.52
CA TYR A 274 -21.22 4.08 -15.11
C TYR A 274 -20.68 5.20 -14.22
N ILE A 275 -19.51 5.78 -14.54
CA ILE A 275 -18.94 6.91 -13.78
C ILE A 275 -19.85 8.15 -13.84
N GLU A 276 -20.46 8.42 -14.99
CA GLU A 276 -21.36 9.59 -15.11
C GLU A 276 -22.66 9.44 -14.33
N SER A 277 -23.13 8.21 -14.09
CA SER A 277 -24.29 7.94 -13.24
C SER A 277 -24.07 8.26 -11.75
N MET A 278 -22.81 8.50 -11.35
CA MET A 278 -22.41 8.77 -9.96
C MET A 278 -22.33 10.26 -9.60
N LYS A 279 -22.60 11.16 -10.56
CA LYS A 279 -22.61 12.63 -10.36
C LYS A 279 -23.85 13.08 -9.60
#